data_AF-A0A3D5HEP7-F1
#
_entry.id   AF-A0A3D5HEP7-F1
#
_cell.length_a   1.000
_cell.length_b   1.000
_cell.length_c   1.000
_cell.angle_alpha   90.00
_cell.angle_beta   90.00
_cell.angle_gamma   90.00
#
_symmetry.space_group_name_H-M   'P 1'
#
loop_
_entity.id
_entity.type
_entity.pdbx_description
1 polymer ?
#
loop_
_entity_poly.entity_id
_entity_poly.type
_entity_poly.pdbx_seq_one_letter_code
_entity_poly.pdbx_strand_id
1 'polypeptide(L)'
;PRHNDHIKTTIHDSCNIARGVEMTEEPRYVLRNVCNSFNEMPEHTIREENFCCGSGSELNTDEYMDIRMRGGFPRASAVKHVKDKYDVNALVAICAIDRASLPPLMNYWNPGVSVYGLHELVGNALVMEGEDERTEDLREDEMVDFEPERPVREEDE
;
A
#
# COMPACT_ATOMS: atom_id res chain seq x y z
N PRO A 1 15.57 3.62 -2.67
CA PRO A 1 15.00 2.90 -3.85
C PRO A 1 13.93 3.79 -4.51
N ARG A 2 14.00 3.99 -5.84
CA ARG A 2 13.10 4.88 -6.59
C ARG A 2 11.99 4.14 -7.37
N HIS A 3 12.04 2.80 -7.39
CA HIS A 3 11.11 1.93 -8.11
C HIS A 3 9.63 2.02 -7.65
N ASN A 4 9.34 2.71 -6.55
CA ASN A 4 7.98 2.95 -6.07
C ASN A 4 7.60 4.45 -6.06
N ASP A 5 8.34 5.32 -6.77
CA ASP A 5 8.13 6.78 -6.72
C ASP A 5 6.78 7.22 -7.31
N HIS A 6 6.19 6.43 -8.21
CA HIS A 6 4.82 6.64 -8.72
C HIS A 6 3.73 6.33 -7.68
N ILE A 7 4.10 5.65 -6.58
CA ILE A 7 3.17 5.11 -5.59
C ILE A 7 3.17 6.01 -4.33
N LYS A 8 2.08 6.76 -4.13
CA LYS A 8 1.83 7.58 -2.95
C LYS A 8 1.02 6.78 -1.95
N THR A 9 1.69 6.26 -0.92
CA THR A 9 1.15 5.20 -0.08
C THR A 9 0.47 5.72 1.19
N THR A 10 -0.52 4.96 1.64
CA THR A 10 -0.98 4.87 3.02
C THR A 10 -1.08 3.39 3.41
N ILE A 11 -1.29 3.06 4.69
CA ILE A 11 -1.30 1.67 5.16
C ILE A 11 -2.60 1.30 5.87
N HIS A 12 -3.12 0.12 5.57
CA HIS A 12 -4.17 -0.52 6.34
C HIS A 12 -3.55 -1.40 7.42
N ASP A 13 -3.81 -1.06 8.68
CA ASP A 13 -3.39 -1.90 9.81
C ASP A 13 -4.30 -3.14 9.90
N SER A 14 -3.88 -4.25 9.30
CA SER A 14 -4.65 -5.50 9.32
C SER A 14 -5.03 -5.90 10.75
N CYS A 15 -6.32 -6.11 11.02
CA CYS A 15 -6.82 -6.25 12.40
C CYS A 15 -6.14 -7.37 13.19
N ASN A 16 -5.89 -8.53 12.58
CA ASN A 16 -5.21 -9.66 13.23
C ASN A 16 -3.74 -9.35 13.54
N ILE A 17 -3.09 -8.50 12.74
CA ILE A 17 -1.69 -8.14 12.90
C ILE A 17 -1.57 -7.02 13.94
N ALA A 18 -2.36 -5.96 13.79
CA ALA A 18 -2.34 -4.78 14.65
C ALA A 18 -2.90 -5.04 16.05
N ARG A 19 -4.01 -5.78 16.19
CA ARG A 19 -4.61 -6.07 17.52
C ARG A 19 -4.27 -7.44 18.07
N GLY A 20 -3.96 -8.41 17.20
CA GLY A 20 -3.65 -9.78 17.64
C GLY A 20 -2.18 -9.98 17.99
N VAL A 21 -1.27 -9.28 17.30
CA VAL A 21 0.18 -9.42 17.47
C VAL A 21 0.86 -8.09 17.82
N GLU A 22 0.10 -6.99 17.87
CA GLU A 22 0.60 -5.62 18.15
C GLU A 22 1.63 -5.10 17.14
N MET A 23 1.69 -5.72 15.96
CA MET A 23 2.61 -5.34 14.90
C MET A 23 2.04 -4.17 14.10
N THR A 24 2.49 -2.97 14.44
CA THR A 24 2.02 -1.71 13.85
C THR A 24 3.18 -0.85 13.32
N GLU A 25 4.32 -0.82 14.01
CA GLU A 25 5.47 -0.02 13.58
C GLU A 25 6.36 -0.74 12.56
N GLU A 26 6.42 -2.07 12.59
CA GLU A 26 7.24 -2.85 11.68
C GLU A 26 6.80 -2.71 10.22
N PRO A 27 5.49 -2.78 9.87
CA PRO A 27 5.02 -2.51 8.51
C PRO A 27 5.35 -1.09 8.05
N ARG A 28 5.26 -0.11 8.97
CA ARG A 28 5.60 1.31 8.70
C ARG A 28 7.08 1.49 8.46
N TYR A 29 7.92 0.84 9.26
CA TYR A 29 9.37 0.83 9.10
C TYR A 29 9.74 0.32 7.70
N VAL A 30 9.19 -0.82 7.30
CA VAL A 30 9.42 -1.37 5.96
C VAL A 30 8.96 -0.38 4.90
N LEU A 31 7.72 0.11 5.00
CA LEU A 31 7.13 0.99 3.99
C LEU A 31 7.92 2.29 3.79
N ARG A 32 8.42 2.91 4.87
CA ARG A 32 9.28 4.12 4.82
C ARG A 32 10.64 3.87 4.15
N ASN A 33 11.10 2.63 4.09
CA ASN A 33 12.37 2.27 3.45
C ASN A 33 12.20 1.88 1.98
N VAL A 34 11.00 1.46 1.56
CA VAL A 34 10.72 1.00 0.19
C VAL A 34 9.89 1.99 -0.63
N CYS A 35 9.24 2.97 0.00
CA CYS A 35 8.46 4.02 -0.65
C CYS A 35 8.88 5.40 -0.15
N ASN A 36 9.14 6.31 -1.07
CA ASN A 36 9.53 7.70 -0.73
C ASN A 36 8.33 8.58 -0.32
N SER A 37 7.10 8.14 -0.61
CA SER A 37 5.87 8.82 -0.20
C SER A 37 4.98 7.91 0.64
N PHE A 38 4.89 8.21 1.93
CA PHE A 38 4.03 7.52 2.89
C PHE A 38 3.29 8.53 3.76
N ASN A 39 1.96 8.42 3.79
CA ASN A 39 1.08 9.32 4.53
C ASN A 39 0.13 8.51 5.44
N GLU A 40 0.20 8.78 6.73
CA GLU A 40 -0.70 8.17 7.71
C GLU A 40 -2.12 8.72 7.58
N MET A 41 -3.10 7.85 7.82
CA MET A 41 -4.48 8.24 8.07
C MET A 41 -4.60 8.91 9.45
N PRO A 42 -5.74 9.58 9.75
CA PRO A 42 -5.96 10.19 11.06
C PRO A 42 -5.71 9.20 12.21
N GLU A 43 -5.08 9.68 13.28
CA GLU A 43 -4.59 8.85 14.41
C GLU A 43 -5.66 7.91 14.98
N HIS A 44 -6.89 8.41 15.14
CA HIS A 44 -8.06 7.65 15.62
C HIS A 44 -8.61 6.61 14.63
N THR A 45 -7.88 6.26 13.57
CA THR A 45 -8.31 5.34 12.51
C THR A 45 -7.24 4.31 12.12
N ILE A 46 -6.12 4.32 12.83
CA ILE A 46 -4.93 3.48 12.59
C ILE A 46 -4.55 2.74 13.87
N ARG A 47 -3.58 1.82 13.77
CA ARG A 47 -3.07 0.98 14.86
C ARG A 47 -4.19 0.26 15.63
N GLU A 48 -4.26 0.38 16.94
CA GLU A 48 -5.29 -0.23 17.79
C GLU A 48 -6.70 0.32 17.50
N GLU A 49 -6.80 1.57 17.07
CA GLU A 49 -8.06 2.24 16.71
C GLU A 49 -8.49 1.96 15.25
N ASN A 50 -7.76 1.09 14.55
CA ASN A 50 -7.99 0.80 13.15
C ASN A 50 -9.37 0.20 12.85
N PHE A 51 -10.02 0.70 11.79
CA PHE A 51 -11.23 0.11 11.20
C PHE A 51 -10.96 -1.11 10.32
N CYS A 52 -11.80 -2.14 10.48
CA CYS A 52 -11.77 -3.39 9.72
C CYS A 52 -11.87 -3.20 8.20
N CYS A 53 -11.31 -4.14 7.43
CA CYS A 53 -11.49 -4.25 5.97
C CYS A 53 -12.91 -4.68 5.55
N GLY A 54 -13.72 -5.17 6.51
CA GLY A 54 -15.09 -5.63 6.30
C GLY A 54 -15.24 -7.08 5.83
N SER A 55 -14.15 -7.86 5.73
CA SER A 55 -14.17 -9.17 5.05
C SER A 55 -13.57 -10.33 5.84
N GLY A 56 -13.09 -10.10 7.07
CA GLY A 56 -12.64 -11.17 7.97
C GLY A 56 -13.79 -12.07 8.47
N SER A 57 -13.46 -13.12 9.23
CA SER A 57 -14.46 -14.01 9.85
C SER A 57 -15.50 -14.58 8.87
N GLU A 58 -15.01 -15.09 7.73
CA GLU A 58 -15.83 -15.72 6.67
C GLU A 58 -16.76 -14.77 5.90
N LEU A 59 -16.60 -13.45 6.06
CA LEU A 59 -17.42 -12.46 5.35
C LEU A 59 -16.92 -12.14 3.93
N ASN A 60 -15.81 -12.71 3.46
CA ASN A 60 -15.22 -12.41 2.14
C ASN A 60 -15.91 -13.08 0.94
N THR A 61 -17.10 -13.66 1.13
CA THR A 61 -17.85 -14.24 0.02
C THR A 61 -18.62 -13.17 -0.75
N ASP A 62 -19.01 -13.47 -1.99
CA ASP A 62 -19.71 -12.51 -2.85
C ASP A 62 -21.17 -12.28 -2.40
N GLU A 63 -21.76 -13.24 -1.68
CA GLU A 63 -23.10 -13.12 -1.10
C GLU A 63 -23.17 -12.03 -0.03
N TYR A 64 -22.04 -11.70 0.60
CA TYR A 64 -21.96 -10.68 1.65
C TYR A 64 -21.50 -9.31 1.15
N MET A 65 -21.42 -9.07 -0.17
CA MET A 65 -20.89 -7.82 -0.72
C MET A 65 -21.53 -6.55 -0.13
N ASP A 66 -22.85 -6.47 -0.01
CA ASP A 66 -23.51 -5.28 0.57
C ASP A 66 -23.04 -5.02 2.02
N ILE A 67 -22.94 -6.06 2.85
CA ILE A 67 -22.48 -5.96 4.22
C ILE A 67 -20.99 -5.58 4.26
N ARG A 68 -20.14 -6.19 3.42
CA ARG A 68 -18.72 -5.86 3.32
C ARG A 68 -18.51 -4.39 2.96
N MET A 69 -19.26 -3.88 1.98
CA MET A 69 -19.15 -2.49 1.51
C MET A 69 -19.58 -1.48 2.59
N ARG A 70 -20.61 -1.81 3.38
CA ARG A 70 -21.04 -0.99 4.52
C ARG A 70 -20.06 -1.07 5.69
N GLY A 71 -19.60 -2.27 6.03
CA GLY A 71 -18.66 -2.51 7.12
C GLY A 71 -17.28 -1.89 6.86
N GLY A 72 -16.84 -1.86 5.61
CA GLY A 72 -15.60 -1.21 5.18
C GLY A 72 -15.70 0.31 4.99
N PHE A 73 -16.90 0.90 5.05
CA PHE A 73 -17.08 2.35 4.80
C PHE A 73 -16.25 3.25 5.73
N PRO A 74 -16.12 2.98 7.05
CA PRO A 74 -15.22 3.76 7.91
C PRO A 74 -13.76 3.72 7.45
N ARG A 75 -13.26 2.55 7.01
CA ARG A 75 -11.92 2.42 6.41
C ARG A 75 -11.81 3.23 5.13
N ALA A 76 -12.79 3.13 4.23
CA ALA A 76 -12.81 3.90 3.01
C ALA A 76 -12.82 5.41 3.27
N SER A 77 -13.53 5.87 4.31
CA SER A 77 -13.56 7.28 4.71
C SER A 77 -12.20 7.77 5.22
N ALA A 78 -11.48 6.95 5.99
CA ALA A 78 -10.12 7.27 6.43
C ALA A 78 -9.15 7.38 5.24
N VAL A 79 -9.25 6.47 4.26
CA VAL A 79 -8.46 6.54 3.02
C VAL A 79 -8.80 7.78 2.20
N LYS A 80 -10.09 8.13 2.12
CA LYS A 80 -10.54 9.34 1.43
C LYS A 80 -9.86 10.60 1.98
N HIS A 81 -9.70 10.69 3.30
CA HIS A 81 -9.04 11.82 3.94
C HIS A 81 -7.61 12.03 3.42
N VAL A 82 -6.81 10.96 3.36
CA VAL A 82 -5.41 11.05 2.91
C VAL A 82 -5.28 11.14 1.40
N LYS A 83 -6.22 10.56 0.66
CA LYS A 83 -6.34 10.77 -0.78
C LYS A 83 -6.55 12.24 -1.10
N ASP A 84 -7.57 12.87 -0.51
CA ASP A 84 -7.92 14.27 -0.80
C ASP A 84 -6.83 15.24 -0.30
N LYS A 85 -6.13 14.91 0.78
CA LYS A 85 -5.14 15.79 1.42
C LYS A 85 -3.72 15.65 0.86
N TYR A 86 -3.30 14.44 0.53
CA TYR A 86 -1.92 14.13 0.16
C TYR A 86 -1.80 13.42 -1.20
N ASP A 87 -2.90 13.31 -1.95
CA ASP A 87 -2.97 12.64 -3.23
C ASP A 87 -2.54 11.16 -3.16
N VAL A 88 -2.85 10.50 -2.04
CA VAL A 88 -2.61 9.06 -1.87
C VAL A 88 -3.36 8.28 -2.95
N ASN A 89 -2.62 7.46 -3.70
CA ASN A 89 -3.13 6.60 -4.77
C ASN A 89 -2.98 5.10 -4.45
N ALA A 90 -2.40 4.75 -3.29
CA ALA A 90 -2.17 3.36 -2.91
C ALA A 90 -2.49 3.09 -1.43
N LEU A 91 -3.34 2.10 -1.18
CA LEU A 91 -3.59 1.51 0.13
C LEU A 91 -2.80 0.22 0.27
N VAL A 92 -1.83 0.20 1.18
CA VAL A 92 -0.94 -0.95 1.41
C VAL A 92 -1.51 -1.85 2.49
N ALA A 93 -1.54 -3.16 2.23
CA ALA A 93 -1.98 -4.18 3.15
C ALA A 93 -0.89 -5.23 3.39
N ILE A 94 -0.76 -5.70 4.63
CA ILE A 94 0.12 -6.81 4.98
C ILE A 94 -0.61 -8.17 4.93
N CYS A 95 -1.92 -8.17 5.18
CA CYS A 95 -2.78 -9.35 5.14
C CYS A 95 -3.24 -9.69 3.72
N ALA A 96 -3.19 -10.97 3.36
CA ALA A 96 -3.67 -11.46 2.07
C ALA A 96 -5.19 -11.28 1.88
N ILE A 97 -5.98 -11.43 2.94
CA ILE A 97 -7.44 -11.20 2.89
C ILE A 97 -7.73 -9.73 2.61
N ASP A 98 -7.00 -8.82 3.24
CA ASP A 98 -7.16 -7.38 3.02
C ASP A 98 -6.81 -7.03 1.57
N ARG A 99 -5.70 -7.56 1.04
CA ARG A 99 -5.30 -7.38 -0.36
C ARG A 99 -6.36 -7.90 -1.34
N ALA A 100 -7.01 -9.02 -1.04
CA ALA A 100 -8.06 -9.59 -1.89
C ALA A 100 -9.40 -8.84 -1.78
N SER A 101 -9.70 -8.26 -0.61
CA SER A 101 -11.04 -7.76 -0.29
C SER A 101 -11.22 -6.25 -0.39
N LEU A 102 -10.14 -5.47 -0.21
CA LEU A 102 -10.16 -4.01 -0.32
C LEU A 102 -10.29 -3.46 -1.75
N PRO A 103 -9.88 -4.14 -2.85
CA PRO A 103 -9.97 -3.55 -4.19
C PRO A 103 -11.41 -3.16 -4.60
N PRO A 104 -12.45 -4.00 -4.43
CA PRO A 104 -13.83 -3.57 -4.69
C PRO A 104 -14.26 -2.38 -3.82
N LEU A 105 -13.84 -2.36 -2.55
CA LEU A 105 -14.14 -1.27 -1.62
C LEU A 105 -13.52 0.06 -2.06
N MET A 106 -12.25 0.06 -2.47
CA MET A 106 -11.55 1.25 -2.96
C MET A 106 -12.09 1.69 -4.32
N ASN A 107 -12.35 0.76 -5.24
CA ASN A 107 -12.92 1.08 -6.55
C ASN A 107 -14.27 1.78 -6.45
N TYR A 108 -15.09 1.43 -5.46
CA TYR A 108 -16.38 2.07 -5.24
C TYR A 108 -16.27 3.41 -4.49
N TRP A 109 -15.61 3.43 -3.33
CA TRP A 109 -15.62 4.60 -2.44
C TRP A 109 -14.51 5.61 -2.75
N ASN A 110 -13.37 5.17 -3.28
CA ASN A 110 -12.18 5.98 -3.55
C ASN A 110 -11.55 5.67 -4.93
N PRO A 111 -12.29 5.79 -6.07
CA PRO A 111 -11.77 5.44 -7.39
C PRO A 111 -10.39 6.05 -7.70
N GLY A 112 -9.44 5.26 -8.16
CA GLY A 112 -8.04 5.68 -8.37
C GLY A 112 -7.10 5.44 -7.19
N VAL A 113 -7.60 4.86 -6.09
CA VAL A 113 -6.76 4.27 -5.04
C VAL A 113 -6.65 2.76 -5.28
N SER A 114 -5.46 2.30 -5.66
CA SER A 114 -5.16 0.88 -5.84
C SER A 114 -4.75 0.24 -4.52
N VAL A 115 -4.94 -1.07 -4.39
CA VAL A 115 -4.54 -1.83 -3.18
C VAL A 115 -3.26 -2.59 -3.48
N TYR A 116 -2.23 -2.42 -2.65
CA TYR A 116 -0.91 -3.06 -2.78
C TYR A 116 -0.60 -3.96 -1.59
N GLY A 117 0.22 -4.98 -1.80
CA GLY A 117 0.81 -5.77 -0.72
C GLY A 117 2.09 -5.10 -0.18
N LEU A 118 2.33 -5.12 1.13
CA LEU A 118 3.61 -4.63 1.67
C LEU A 118 4.81 -5.37 1.04
N HIS A 119 4.72 -6.70 0.97
CA HIS A 119 5.76 -7.55 0.39
C HIS A 119 5.95 -7.33 -1.12
N GLU A 120 4.91 -6.91 -1.83
CA GLU A 120 4.97 -6.56 -3.24
C GLU A 120 5.80 -5.29 -3.45
N LEU A 121 5.58 -4.26 -2.62
CA LEU A 121 6.38 -3.03 -2.67
C LEU A 121 7.84 -3.25 -2.27
N VAL A 122 8.10 -4.19 -1.36
CA VAL A 122 9.47 -4.66 -1.08
C VAL A 122 10.05 -5.29 -2.33
N GLY A 123 9.32 -6.17 -3.02
CA GLY A 123 9.76 -6.79 -4.27
C GLY A 123 10.06 -5.79 -5.39
N ASN A 124 9.28 -4.71 -5.50
CA ASN A 124 9.58 -3.61 -6.42
C ASN A 124 10.89 -2.90 -6.04
N ALA A 125 11.15 -2.69 -4.76
CA ALA A 125 12.29 -1.92 -4.27
C ALA A 125 13.62 -2.68 -4.25
N LEU A 126 13.60 -4.01 -4.40
CA LEU A 126 14.82 -4.81 -4.48
C LEU A 126 15.61 -4.45 -5.74
N VAL A 127 16.92 -4.29 -5.57
CA VAL A 127 17.89 -4.15 -6.66
C VAL A 127 18.81 -5.36 -6.59
N MET A 128 18.83 -6.18 -7.65
CA MET A 128 19.51 -7.47 -7.67
C MET A 128 20.77 -7.40 -8.55
N GLU A 129 21.85 -8.05 -8.12
CA GLU A 129 23.08 -8.12 -8.92
C GLU A 129 22.83 -8.85 -10.25
N GLY A 130 23.13 -8.20 -11.36
CA GLY A 130 22.95 -8.75 -12.71
C GLY A 130 21.52 -8.68 -13.24
N GLU A 131 20.62 -7.91 -12.61
CA GLU A 131 19.31 -7.63 -13.22
C GLU A 131 19.42 -6.63 -14.39
N ASP A 132 18.51 -6.76 -15.34
CA ASP A 132 18.32 -5.75 -16.39
C ASP A 132 17.66 -4.50 -15.81
N GLU A 133 17.90 -3.34 -16.44
CA GLU A 133 17.22 -2.11 -16.06
C GLU A 133 15.70 -2.28 -16.20
N ARG A 134 14.99 -2.14 -15.08
CA ARG A 134 13.54 -2.31 -15.02
C ARG A 134 12.84 -0.98 -15.24
N THR A 135 12.00 -0.93 -16.26
CA THR A 135 11.12 0.21 -16.55
C THR A 135 9.72 0.05 -15.95
N GLU A 136 9.39 -1.17 -15.49
CA GLU A 136 8.05 -1.54 -15.03
C GLU A 136 8.11 -2.27 -13.68
N ASP A 137 7.10 -2.00 -12.85
CA ASP A 137 6.94 -2.63 -11.54
C ASP A 137 6.40 -4.08 -11.63
N LEU A 138 6.22 -4.76 -10.49
CA LEU A 138 5.73 -6.15 -10.48
C LEU A 138 4.29 -6.32 -10.99
N ARG A 139 3.58 -5.22 -11.26
CA ARG A 139 2.25 -5.20 -11.89
C ARG A 139 2.28 -4.76 -13.34
N GLU A 140 3.46 -4.60 -13.93
CA GLU A 140 3.64 -4.11 -15.30
C GLU A 140 3.18 -2.64 -15.45
N ASP A 141 3.12 -1.87 -14.35
CA ASP A 141 2.90 -0.42 -14.39
C ASP A 141 4.26 0.28 -14.62
N GLU A 142 4.27 1.32 -15.46
CA GLU A 142 5.46 2.13 -15.74
C GLU A 142 5.99 2.77 -14.44
N MET A 143 7.29 2.56 -14.15
CA MET A 143 7.99 3.28 -13.09
C MET A 143 8.31 4.70 -13.57
N VAL A 144 8.28 5.69 -12.66
CA VAL A 144 8.64 7.08 -12.99
C VAL A 144 10.05 7.13 -13.57
N ASP A 145 10.20 7.79 -14.73
CA ASP A 145 11.43 7.97 -15.49
C ASP A 145 12.67 8.03 -14.58
N PHE A 146 13.46 6.97 -14.62
CA PHE A 146 14.84 7.01 -14.19
C PHE A 146 15.56 7.94 -15.17
N GLU A 147 15.88 9.18 -14.76
CA GLU A 147 17.08 9.79 -15.32
C GLU A 147 18.24 8.92 -14.81
N PRO A 148 18.96 8.20 -15.68
CA PRO A 148 20.07 7.38 -15.23
C PRO A 148 21.07 8.33 -14.56
N GLU A 149 21.40 8.06 -13.29
CA GLU A 149 22.59 8.65 -12.70
C GLU A 149 23.73 8.30 -13.66
N ARG A 150 24.29 9.32 -14.32
CA ARG A 150 25.44 9.14 -15.21
C ARG A 150 26.45 8.29 -14.46
N PRO A 151 26.97 7.20 -15.04
CA PRO A 151 28.06 6.49 -14.41
C PRO A 151 29.16 7.52 -14.16
N VAL A 152 29.55 7.67 -12.90
CA VAL A 152 30.77 8.39 -12.54
C VAL A 152 31.86 7.64 -13.29
N ARG A 153 32.38 8.24 -14.37
CA ARG A 153 33.52 7.69 -15.08
C ARG A 153 34.64 7.61 -14.05
N GLU A 154 35.18 6.41 -13.82
CA GLU A 154 36.48 6.21 -13.16
C GLU A 154 37.60 6.76 -14.08
N GLU A 155 37.58 8.06 -14.37
CA GLU A 155 38.62 8.78 -15.09
C GLU A 155 38.90 10.16 -14.46
N ASP A 156 38.73 10.28 -13.14
CA ASP A 156 39.25 11.43 -12.38
C ASP A 156 39.69 10.96 -10.98
N GLU A 157 40.89 10.34 -10.95
CA GLU A 157 41.97 10.36 -9.92
C GLU A 157 42.77 9.04 -9.84
#